data_AF-A0A3B3X3U1-F1
#
_entry.id   AF-A0A3B3X3U1-F1
#
_cell.length_a   1.000
_cell.length_b   1.000
_cell.length_c   1.000
_cell.angle_alpha   90.00
_cell.angle_beta   90.00
_cell.angle_gamma   90.00
#
_symmetry.space_group_name_H-M   'P 1'
#
loop_
_entity.id
_entity.type
_entity.pdbx_description
1 polymer ?
#
loop_
_entity_poly.entity_id
_entity_poly.type
_entity_poly.pdbx_seq_one_letter_code
_entity_poly.pdbx_strand_id
1 'polypeptide(L)'
;MSMLPPTAVFRFPWEVNSIKEGESVRTFGRLVCYQPDESKATLTAQHASKEHRVFVQTQFVEPFNPIIGAQYLVLGETEMYEGVGVMVRARVLNCVDGVNTALLQKAIAEQRSFFAERESKQGEVAQPQDVT
;
A
#
# COMPACT_ATOMS: atom_id res chain seq x y z
N MET A 1 6.30 -23.36 -2.42
CA MET A 1 6.60 -22.18 -1.58
C MET A 1 7.78 -21.45 -2.20
N SER A 2 7.64 -20.16 -2.54
CA SER A 2 8.78 -19.35 -2.97
C SER A 2 9.60 -18.94 -1.74
N MET A 3 10.93 -18.96 -1.83
CA MET A 3 11.82 -18.52 -0.74
C MET A 3 11.86 -16.99 -0.57
N LEU A 4 11.23 -16.23 -1.48
CA LEU A 4 11.18 -14.78 -1.46
C LEU A 4 9.78 -14.27 -1.09
N PRO A 5 9.69 -13.12 -0.41
CA PRO A 5 8.41 -12.50 -0.10
C PRO A 5 7.64 -12.16 -1.39
N PRO A 6 6.29 -12.19 -1.35
CA PRO A 6 5.48 -11.80 -2.50
C PRO A 6 5.77 -10.37 -2.95
N THR A 7 5.52 -10.10 -4.23
CA THR A 7 5.61 -8.74 -4.76
C THR A 7 4.57 -7.85 -4.08
N ALA A 8 5.04 -6.79 -3.45
CA ALA A 8 4.16 -5.83 -2.79
C ALA A 8 3.51 -4.90 -3.83
N VAL A 9 2.20 -5.04 -4.02
CA VAL A 9 1.42 -4.28 -5.01
C VAL A 9 1.12 -2.88 -4.45
N PHE A 10 1.28 -1.84 -5.27
CA PHE A 10 0.91 -0.49 -4.88
C PHE A 10 -0.60 -0.36 -4.71
N ARG A 11 -1.02 0.11 -3.55
CA ARG A 11 -2.40 0.36 -3.13
C ARG A 11 -2.53 1.80 -2.67
N PHE A 12 -3.58 2.48 -3.09
CA PHE A 12 -3.86 3.81 -2.58
C PHE A 12 -4.30 3.71 -1.12
N PRO A 13 -4.08 4.77 -0.30
CA PRO A 13 -4.39 4.71 1.13
C PRO A 13 -5.87 4.42 1.42
N TRP A 14 -6.77 4.92 0.56
CA TRP A 14 -8.20 4.66 0.66
C TRP A 14 -8.64 3.25 0.25
N GLU A 15 -7.75 2.46 -0.36
CA GLU A 15 -8.02 1.06 -0.74
C GLU A 15 -7.59 0.07 0.35
N VAL A 16 -6.70 0.48 1.28
CA VAL A 16 -6.01 -0.44 2.21
C VAL A 16 -6.98 -1.18 3.12
N ASN A 17 -8.00 -0.50 3.63
CA ASN A 17 -8.97 -1.10 4.56
C ASN A 17 -9.88 -2.16 3.90
N SER A 18 -9.85 -2.29 2.57
CA SER A 18 -10.61 -3.29 1.83
C SER A 18 -9.77 -4.50 1.42
N ILE A 19 -8.49 -4.53 1.79
CA ILE A 19 -7.55 -5.59 1.43
C ILE A 19 -7.68 -6.75 2.40
N LYS A 20 -7.56 -7.98 1.87
CA LYS A 20 -7.55 -9.21 2.66
C LYS A 20 -6.30 -9.29 3.52
N GLU A 21 -6.38 -10.06 4.59
CA GLU A 21 -5.22 -10.40 5.42
C GLU A 21 -4.17 -11.20 4.62
N GLY A 22 -2.89 -10.98 4.93
CA GLY A 22 -1.74 -11.68 4.35
C GLY A 22 -1.26 -11.15 3.01
N GLU A 23 -1.88 -10.12 2.46
CA GLU A 23 -1.50 -9.52 1.18
C GLU A 23 -0.27 -8.61 1.35
N SER A 24 0.67 -8.70 0.40
CA SER A 24 1.83 -7.80 0.39
C SER A 24 1.50 -6.50 -0.34
N VAL A 25 1.68 -5.37 0.35
CA VAL A 25 1.23 -4.05 -0.11
C VAL A 25 2.32 -3.00 -0.03
N ARG A 26 2.27 -2.04 -0.96
CA ARG A 26 2.95 -0.74 -0.84
C ARG A 26 1.89 0.35 -0.78
N THR A 27 1.99 1.25 0.19
CA THR A 27 1.11 2.41 0.27
C THR A 27 1.90 3.59 0.82
N PHE A 28 1.26 4.75 0.92
CA PHE A 28 1.88 5.98 1.38
C PHE A 28 0.95 6.74 2.30
N GLY A 29 1.47 7.73 3.00
CA GLY A 29 0.64 8.65 3.76
C GLY A 29 1.49 9.60 4.60
N ARG A 30 0.84 10.64 5.10
CA ARG A 30 1.47 11.60 6.01
C ARG A 30 1.47 11.03 7.42
N LEU A 31 2.62 10.99 8.09
CA LEU A 31 2.69 10.53 9.47
C LEU A 31 2.02 11.53 10.39
N VAL A 32 0.97 11.12 11.12
CA VAL A 32 0.26 11.99 12.07
C VAL A 32 0.50 11.62 13.53
N CYS A 33 0.85 10.37 13.79
CA CYS A 33 1.07 9.86 15.14
C CYS A 33 2.01 8.65 15.09
N TYR A 34 2.90 8.54 16.07
CA TYR A 34 3.69 7.36 16.36
C TYR A 34 3.67 7.08 17.86
N GLN A 35 3.36 5.84 18.22
CA GLN A 35 3.28 5.31 19.58
C GLN A 35 4.40 4.26 19.72
N PRO A 36 5.58 4.63 20.26
CA PRO A 36 6.72 3.72 20.36
C PRO A 36 6.43 2.50 21.22
N ASP A 37 5.70 2.68 22.33
CA ASP A 37 5.37 1.60 23.27
C ASP A 37 4.50 0.50 22.63
N GLU A 38 3.75 0.84 21.58
CA GLU A 38 2.91 -0.09 20.81
C GLU A 38 3.55 -0.50 19.48
N SER A 39 4.76 0.00 19.16
CA SER A 39 5.37 -0.07 17.82
C SER A 39 4.35 0.22 16.71
N LYS A 40 3.65 1.36 16.82
CA LYS A 40 2.50 1.68 15.97
C LYS A 40 2.56 3.10 15.42
N ALA A 41 2.43 3.23 14.12
CA ALA A 41 2.30 4.50 13.42
C ALA A 41 0.93 4.65 12.76
N THR A 42 0.44 5.88 12.68
CA THR A 42 -0.75 6.24 11.91
C THR A 42 -0.35 7.17 10.78
N LEU A 43 -0.64 6.76 9.55
CA LEU A 43 -0.52 7.59 8.35
C LEU A 43 -1.91 8.07 7.91
N THR A 44 -1.99 9.26 7.32
CA THR A 44 -3.22 9.78 6.72
C THR A 44 -3.03 10.20 5.26
N ALA A 45 -4.12 10.15 4.50
CA ALA A 45 -4.20 10.69 3.15
C ALA A 45 -5.60 11.25 2.89
N GLN A 46 -5.65 12.36 2.15
CA GLN A 46 -6.90 13.01 1.75
C GLN A 46 -7.34 12.51 0.37
N HIS A 47 -8.61 12.11 0.25
CA HIS A 47 -9.20 11.70 -1.02
C HIS A 47 -10.72 11.98 -1.01
N ALA A 48 -11.24 12.61 -2.08
CA ALA A 48 -12.66 12.95 -2.21
C ALA A 48 -13.26 13.66 -0.97
N SER A 49 -12.51 14.63 -0.41
CA SER A 49 -12.86 15.38 0.81
C SER A 49 -13.01 14.52 2.08
N LYS A 50 -12.46 13.31 2.09
CA LYS A 50 -12.39 12.41 3.24
C LYS A 50 -10.95 12.11 3.61
N GLU A 51 -10.69 12.04 4.91
CA GLU A 51 -9.42 11.54 5.43
C GLU A 51 -9.47 10.02 5.53
N HIS A 52 -8.44 9.36 5.00
CA HIS A 52 -8.23 7.93 5.11
C HIS A 52 -7.02 7.65 5.97
N ARG A 53 -7.17 6.74 6.93
CA ARG A 53 -6.12 6.34 7.87
C ARG A 53 -5.54 4.99 7.45
N VAL A 54 -4.22 4.88 7.52
CA VAL A 54 -3.47 3.64 7.37
C VAL A 54 -2.70 3.40 8.66
N PHE A 55 -2.97 2.29 9.33
CA PHE A 55 -2.26 1.88 10.53
C PHE A 55 -1.07 1.02 10.15
N VAL A 56 0.06 1.26 10.79
CA VAL A 56 1.33 0.60 10.47
C VAL A 56 1.95 0.05 11.75
N GLN A 57 2.24 -1.23 11.78
CA GLN A 57 3.06 -1.84 12.83
C GLN A 57 4.54 -1.68 12.45
N THR A 58 5.34 -1.09 13.33
CA THR A 58 6.72 -0.66 13.05
C THR A 58 7.79 -1.53 13.71
N GLN A 59 7.40 -2.64 14.36
CA GLN A 59 8.30 -3.51 15.13
C GLN A 59 9.56 -3.95 14.36
N PHE A 60 9.49 -4.14 13.04
CA PHE A 60 10.63 -4.56 12.20
C PHE A 60 11.38 -3.43 11.51
N VAL A 61 10.94 -2.18 11.68
CA VAL A 61 11.54 -0.99 11.06
C VAL A 61 12.04 0.00 12.13
N GLU A 62 12.06 -0.43 13.38
CA GLU A 62 12.65 0.30 14.50
C GLU A 62 14.15 -0.04 14.67
N PRO A 63 14.98 0.94 15.10
CA PRO A 63 14.65 2.34 15.33
C PRO A 63 14.55 3.14 14.02
N PHE A 64 13.66 4.13 13.98
CA PHE A 64 13.60 5.14 12.93
C PHE A 64 13.32 6.52 13.53
N ASN A 65 13.57 7.59 12.77
CA ASN A 65 13.24 8.96 13.20
C ASN A 65 11.80 9.32 12.74
N PRO A 66 10.82 9.43 13.65
CA PRO A 66 9.43 9.72 13.32
C PRO A 66 9.22 11.23 13.10
N ILE A 67 9.25 11.68 11.85
CA ILE A 67 8.99 13.07 11.48
C ILE A 67 7.48 13.26 11.29
N ILE A 68 6.82 13.76 12.32
CA ILE A 68 5.38 14.08 12.24
C ILE A 68 5.14 15.12 11.16
N GLY A 69 4.14 14.88 10.33
CA GLY A 69 3.81 15.73 9.19
C GLY A 69 4.58 15.40 7.92
N ALA A 70 5.63 14.58 7.94
CA ALA A 70 6.31 14.17 6.71
C ALA A 70 5.55 13.08 5.96
N GLN A 71 5.82 12.98 4.65
CA GLN A 71 5.29 11.91 3.81
C GLN A 71 6.11 10.63 4.01
N TYR A 72 5.42 9.50 4.17
CA TYR A 72 6.03 8.18 4.29
C TYR A 72 5.52 7.23 3.22
N LEU A 73 6.39 6.30 2.83
CA LEU A 73 6.06 5.13 2.02
C LEU A 73 6.31 3.88 2.84
N VAL A 74 5.31 3.00 2.89
CA VAL A 74 5.36 1.74 3.64
C VAL A 74 5.23 0.57 2.69
N LEU A 75 6.02 -0.47 2.95
CA LEU A 75 5.93 -1.78 2.31
C LEU A 75 5.82 -2.83 3.41
N GLY A 76 4.81 -3.69 3.32
CA GLY A 76 4.58 -4.70 4.33
C GLY A 76 3.45 -5.66 3.99
N GLU A 77 3.03 -6.41 4.99
CA GLU A 77 1.92 -7.36 4.91
C GLU A 77 0.70 -6.80 5.63
N THR A 78 -0.49 -7.04 5.09
CA THR A 78 -1.74 -6.70 5.78
C THR A 78 -2.05 -7.73 6.86
N GLU A 79 -2.41 -7.26 8.05
CA GLU A 79 -2.85 -8.08 9.18
C GLU A 79 -4.15 -7.51 9.75
N MET A 80 -5.02 -8.37 10.25
CA MET A 80 -6.26 -7.92 10.90
C MET A 80 -6.00 -7.67 12.38
N TYR A 81 -6.28 -6.44 12.83
CA TYR A 81 -6.11 -6.05 14.22
C TYR A 81 -7.45 -5.66 14.85
N GLU A 82 -7.76 -6.26 16.00
CA GLU A 82 -9.01 -6.02 16.72
C GLU A 82 -9.21 -4.53 17.04
N GLY A 83 -10.39 -4.00 16.72
CA GLY A 83 -10.77 -2.61 16.96
C GLY A 83 -10.22 -1.57 15.96
N VAL A 84 -9.28 -1.95 15.10
CA VAL A 84 -8.63 -1.03 14.13
C VAL A 84 -8.89 -1.44 12.68
N GLY A 85 -9.08 -2.74 12.42
CA GLY A 85 -9.25 -3.28 11.07
C GLY A 85 -7.90 -3.67 10.46
N VAL A 86 -7.68 -3.30 9.20
CA VAL A 86 -6.45 -3.66 8.48
C VAL A 86 -5.28 -2.80 8.98
N MET A 87 -4.21 -3.46 9.41
CA MET A 87 -2.93 -2.86 9.75
C MET A 87 -1.85 -3.38 8.81
N VAL A 88 -0.87 -2.53 8.46
CA VAL A 88 0.27 -2.93 7.62
C VAL A 88 1.46 -3.21 8.52
N ARG A 89 1.88 -4.47 8.62
CA ARG A 89 3.12 -4.85 9.29
C ARG A 89 4.31 -4.50 8.40
N ALA A 90 5.00 -3.41 8.72
CA ALA A 90 6.03 -2.86 7.86
C ALA A 90 7.28 -3.74 7.84
N ARG A 91 7.77 -4.02 6.63
CA ARG A 91 9.15 -4.47 6.37
C ARG A 91 10.05 -3.32 5.93
N VAL A 92 9.46 -2.27 5.35
CA VAL A 92 10.14 -1.03 4.98
C VAL A 92 9.21 0.14 5.32
N LEU A 93 9.77 1.17 5.95
CA LEU A 93 9.09 2.44 6.21
C LEU A 93 10.09 3.57 5.94
N ASN A 94 9.89 4.30 4.85
CA ASN A 94 10.79 5.36 4.44
C ASN A 94 10.11 6.73 4.53
N CYS A 95 10.79 7.68 5.17
CA CYS A 95 10.46 9.09 5.02
C CYS A 95 10.81 9.52 3.59
N VAL A 96 9.81 9.98 2.85
CA VAL A 96 9.88 10.44 1.46
C VAL A 96 9.37 11.87 1.36
N ASP A 97 9.66 12.68 2.39
CA ASP A 97 9.22 14.07 2.42
C ASP A 97 9.73 14.84 1.20
N GLY A 98 8.88 15.72 0.67
CA GLY A 98 9.12 16.42 -0.60
C GLY A 98 8.79 15.63 -1.87
N VAL A 99 8.32 14.37 -1.77
CA VAL A 99 7.83 13.63 -2.95
C VAL A 99 6.60 14.31 -3.55
N ASN A 100 6.53 14.38 -4.89
CA ASN A 100 5.33 14.82 -5.59
C ASN A 100 4.28 13.70 -5.55
N THR A 101 3.37 13.78 -4.58
CA THR A 101 2.32 12.76 -4.36
C THR A 101 1.34 12.66 -5.52
N ALA A 102 1.02 13.77 -6.20
CA ALA A 102 0.15 13.75 -7.38
C ALA A 102 0.80 12.97 -8.54
N LEU A 103 2.10 13.16 -8.76
CA LEU A 103 2.84 12.41 -9.78
C LEU A 103 2.99 10.93 -9.41
N LEU A 104 3.22 10.63 -8.12
CA LEU A 104 3.23 9.24 -7.62
C LEU A 104 1.88 8.56 -7.90
N GLN A 105 0.77 9.24 -7.59
CA GLN A 105 -0.56 8.71 -7.83
C GLN A 105 -0.81 8.45 -9.31
N LYS A 106 -0.41 9.39 -10.19
CA LYS A 106 -0.49 9.22 -11.63
C LYS A 106 0.32 8.00 -12.08
N ALA A 107 1.57 7.87 -11.63
CA ALA A 107 2.43 6.73 -12.00
C ALA A 107 1.83 5.37 -11.60
N ILE A 108 1.19 5.30 -10.42
CA ILE A 108 0.48 4.09 -9.97
C ILE A 108 -0.71 3.79 -10.89
N ALA A 109 -1.49 4.80 -11.26
CA ALA A 109 -2.65 4.63 -12.15
C ALA A 109 -2.21 4.14 -13.54
N GLU A 110 -1.20 4.78 -14.14
CA GLU A 110 -0.65 4.39 -15.45
C GLU A 110 -0.11 2.96 -15.45
N GLN A 111 0.62 2.58 -14.40
CA GLN A 111 1.13 1.21 -14.24
C GLN A 111 -0.01 0.18 -14.21
N ARG A 112 -1.08 0.47 -13.46
CA ARG A 112 -2.25 -0.42 -13.37
C ARG A 112 -2.97 -0.53 -14.72
N SER A 113 -3.18 0.59 -15.41
CA SER A 113 -3.80 0.60 -16.74
C SER A 113 -3.00 -0.23 -17.74
N PHE A 114 -1.68 -0.07 -17.75
CA PHE A 114 -0.79 -0.85 -18.61
C PHE A 114 -0.92 -2.36 -18.38
N PHE A 115 -0.94 -2.81 -17.12
CA PHE A 115 -1.10 -4.23 -16.83
C PHE A 115 -2.50 -4.75 -17.21
N ALA A 116 -3.55 -3.97 -16.95
CA ALA A 116 -4.92 -4.34 -17.32
C ALA A 116 -5.09 -4.48 -18.85
N GLU A 117 -4.53 -3.56 -19.63
CA GLU A 117 -4.54 -3.63 -21.10
C GLU A 117 -3.77 -4.82 -21.66
N ARG A 118 -2.71 -5.25 -20.97
CA ARG A 118 -1.91 -6.42 -21.38
C ARG A 118 -2.67 -7.72 -21.11
N GLU A 119 -3.34 -7.82 -19.97
CA GLU A 119 -4.13 -8.99 -19.59
C GLU A 119 -5.35 -9.17 -20.49
N SER A 120 -6.06 -8.09 -20.84
CA SER A 120 -7.21 -8.16 -21.75
C SER A 120 -6.82 -8.69 -23.14
N LYS A 121 -5.72 -8.20 -23.70
CA LYS A 121 -5.18 -8.66 -25.00
C LYS A 121 -4.73 -10.12 -24.98
N GLN A 122 -4.29 -10.65 -23.84
CA GLN A 122 -3.94 -12.07 -23.71
C GLN A 122 -5.19 -12.97 -23.60
N GLY A 123 -6.26 -12.48 -22.97
CA GLY A 123 -7.54 -13.19 -22.88
C GLY A 123 -8.26 -13.34 -24.22
N GLU A 124 -8.13 -12.35 -25.12
CA GLU A 124 -8.72 -12.39 -26.47
C GLU A 124 -8.05 -13.43 -27.40
N VAL A 125 -6.76 -13.72 -27.21
CA VAL A 125 -6.02 -14.71 -28.02
C VAL A 125 -6.34 -16.15 -27.61
N ALA A 126 -6.90 -16.37 -26.42
CA ALA A 126 -7.17 -17.70 -25.86
C ALA A 126 -8.58 -18.25 -26.16
N GLN A 127 -9.44 -17.51 -26.88
CA GLN A 127 -10.72 -18.06 -27.35
C GLN A 127 -10.48 -18.86 -28.64
N PRO A 128 -10.76 -20.19 -28.67
CA PRO A 128 -10.80 -20.91 -29.92
C PRO A 128 -11.95 -20.33 -30.74
N GLN A 129 -11.64 -19.89 -31.96
CA GLN A 129 -12.65 -19.66 -32.98
C GLN A 129 -13.31 -21.02 -33.24
N ASP A 130 -14.50 -21.22 -32.68
CA ASP A 130 -15.35 -22.36 -33.01
C ASP A 130 -15.77 -22.16 -34.48
N VAL A 131 -15.03 -22.81 -35.38
CA VAL A 131 -15.35 -22.85 -36.81
C VAL A 131 -16.41 -23.92 -36.99
N THR A 132 -17.53 -23.47 -37.55
CA THR A 132 -18.77 -24.21 -37.82
C THR A 132 -18.58 -25.38 -38.78
#